data_AF-D5SVC4-F1
#
_entry.id   AF-D5SVC4-F1
#
_cell.length_a   1.000
_cell.length_b   1.000
_cell.length_c   1.000
_cell.angle_alpha   90.00
_cell.angle_beta   90.00
_cell.angle_gamma   90.00
#
_symmetry.space_group_name_H-M   'P 1'
#
loop_
_entity.id
_entity.type
_entity.pdbx_description
1 polymer ?
#
loop_
_entity_poly.entity_id
_entity_poly.type
_entity_poly.pdbx_seq_one_letter_code
_entity_poly.pdbx_strand_id
1 'polypeptide(L)'
;MSELSFSEMIRDLRVIWGLSLLLTIVVLMVLWRWWATPAVIEQNNLKYVQLLWTATSSRNPSQLNKVEEAIRQRATQGEMSPAALAEFERIIRQAQSGAWEEASKACYHLAEGQQNRWRSQSPDHSHQPHETRHIH
;
A
#
# COMPACT_ATOMS: atom_id res chain seq x y z
N MET A 1 40.03 15.51 -43.11
CA MET A 1 38.58 15.23 -43.29
C MET A 1 38.17 14.32 -42.14
N SER A 2 37.99 14.87 -40.94
CA SER A 2 37.79 14.09 -39.70
C SER A 2 37.19 14.90 -38.53
N GLU A 3 37.13 16.23 -38.62
CA GLU A 3 36.64 17.09 -37.52
C GLU A 3 35.11 17.24 -37.48
N LEU A 4 34.41 16.99 -38.59
CA LEU A 4 32.95 17.16 -38.69
C LEU A 4 32.14 16.05 -37.98
N SER A 5 32.73 14.87 -37.76
CA SER A 5 32.05 13.74 -37.09
C SER A 5 31.96 13.90 -35.57
N PHE A 6 32.93 14.58 -34.95
CA PHE A 6 33.03 14.64 -33.49
C PHE A 6 31.97 15.56 -32.87
N SER A 7 31.63 16.67 -33.55
CA SER A 7 30.59 17.60 -33.09
C SER A 7 29.18 17.05 -33.20
N GLU A 8 28.89 16.25 -34.23
CA GLU A 8 27.57 15.60 -34.38
C GLU A 8 27.40 14.48 -33.35
N MET A 9 28.45 13.70 -33.11
CA MET A 9 28.47 12.66 -32.09
C MET A 9 28.29 13.22 -30.67
N ILE A 10 28.88 14.38 -30.33
CA ILE A 10 28.68 15.04 -29.03
C ILE A 10 27.27 15.63 -28.89
N ARG A 11 26.69 16.13 -29.99
CA ARG A 11 25.31 16.66 -30.01
C ARG A 11 24.30 15.54 -29.77
N ASP A 12 24.49 14.39 -30.43
CA ASP A 12 23.65 13.21 -30.26
C ASP A 12 23.79 12.60 -28.86
N LEU A 13 25.00 12.58 -28.29
CA LEU A 13 25.20 12.14 -26.91
C LEU A 13 24.40 13.03 -25.93
N ARG A 14 24.50 14.35 -26.04
CA ARG A 14 23.76 15.26 -25.14
C ARG A 14 22.24 15.11 -25.26
N VAL A 15 21.73 14.88 -26.47
CA VAL A 15 20.30 14.66 -26.71
C VAL A 15 19.85 13.30 -26.17
N ILE A 16 20.64 12.25 -26.36
CA ILE A 16 20.36 10.90 -25.82
C ILE A 16 20.35 10.92 -24.29
N TRP A 17 21.32 11.58 -23.67
CA TRP A 17 21.37 11.74 -22.21
C TRP A 17 20.20 12.60 -21.69
N GLY A 18 19.83 13.66 -22.40
CA GLY A 18 18.67 14.49 -22.07
C GLY A 18 17.34 13.72 -22.14
N LEU A 19 17.14 12.94 -23.21
CA LEU A 19 15.97 12.07 -23.38
C LEU A 19 15.93 10.96 -22.32
N SER A 20 17.08 10.35 -22.00
CA SER A 20 17.18 9.33 -20.96
C SER A 20 16.81 9.90 -19.59
N LEU A 21 17.34 11.07 -19.23
CA LEU A 21 17.02 11.76 -17.98
C LEU A 21 15.53 12.13 -17.90
N LEU A 22 14.96 12.66 -18.99
CA LEU A 22 13.53 12.97 -19.08
C LEU A 22 12.67 11.71 -18.87
N LEU A 23 13.04 10.60 -19.51
CA LEU A 23 12.33 9.34 -19.38
C LEU A 23 12.42 8.79 -17.95
N THR A 24 13.58 8.89 -17.31
CA THR A 24 13.76 8.51 -15.90
C THR A 24 12.86 9.35 -14.97
N ILE A 25 12.78 10.66 -15.20
CA ILE A 25 11.91 11.56 -14.42
C ILE A 25 10.43 11.19 -14.59
N VAL A 26 9.99 10.90 -15.81
CA VAL A 26 8.60 10.48 -16.08
C VAL A 26 8.29 9.15 -15.39
N VAL A 27 9.20 8.17 -15.44
CA VAL A 27 9.05 6.88 -14.75
C VAL A 27 8.98 7.08 -13.23
N LEU A 28 9.86 7.90 -12.66
CA LEU A 28 9.83 8.26 -11.24
C LEU A 28 8.51 8.94 -10.86
N MET A 29 7.99 9.85 -11.69
CA MET A 29 6.74 10.56 -11.44
C MET A 29 5.52 9.63 -11.48
N VAL A 30 5.50 8.67 -12.42
CA VAL A 30 4.47 7.62 -12.48
C VAL A 30 4.55 6.69 -11.27
N LEU A 31 5.75 6.26 -10.88
CA LEU A 31 5.97 5.46 -9.67
C LEU A 31 5.51 6.18 -8.41
N TRP A 32 5.78 7.49 -8.30
CA TRP A 32 5.33 8.32 -7.19
C TRP A 32 3.82 8.50 -7.16
N ARG A 33 3.21 8.73 -8.33
CA ARG A 33 1.75 8.81 -8.47
C ARG A 33 1.08 7.49 -8.05
N TRP A 34 1.71 6.36 -8.36
CA TRP A 34 1.21 5.03 -8.00
C TRP A 34 1.31 4.77 -6.49
N TRP A 35 2.34 5.30 -5.84
CA TRP A 35 2.49 5.30 -4.38
C TRP A 35 1.50 6.22 -3.64
N ALA A 36 0.98 7.27 -4.31
CA ALA A 36 0.11 8.26 -3.68
C ALA A 36 -1.39 7.90 -3.69
N THR A 37 -1.78 6.77 -4.31
CA THR A 37 -3.18 6.32 -4.33
C THR A 37 -3.53 5.61 -3.01
N PRO A 38 -4.45 6.15 -2.19
CA PRO A 38 -4.78 5.56 -0.90
C PRO A 38 -5.48 4.20 -1.08
N ALA A 39 -4.83 3.14 -0.62
CA ALA A 39 -5.29 1.76 -0.76
C ALA A 39 -6.74 1.56 -0.25
N VAL A 40 -7.59 1.00 -1.10
CA VAL A 40 -8.90 0.45 -0.70
C VAL A 40 -8.66 -1.00 -0.34
N ILE A 41 -8.51 -1.27 0.96
CA ILE A 41 -8.38 -2.63 1.48
C ILE A 41 -9.81 -3.20 1.54
N GLU A 42 -10.14 -4.14 0.65
CA GLU A 42 -11.41 -4.87 0.72
C GLU A 42 -11.58 -5.57 2.07
N GLN A 43 -12.82 -5.64 2.56
CA GLN A 43 -13.21 -6.11 3.90
C GLN A 43 -12.57 -7.45 4.31
N ASN A 44 -12.27 -8.30 3.34
CA ASN A 44 -11.70 -9.63 3.54
C ASN A 44 -10.25 -9.61 4.04
N ASN A 45 -9.55 -8.47 4.00
CA ASN A 45 -8.14 -8.35 4.35
C ASN A 45 -7.88 -7.85 5.80
N LEU A 46 -8.92 -7.51 6.56
CA LEU A 46 -8.79 -7.02 7.95
C LEU A 46 -8.15 -8.05 8.89
N LYS A 47 -8.43 -9.34 8.69
CA LYS A 47 -7.82 -10.42 9.48
C LYS A 47 -6.28 -10.40 9.38
N TYR A 48 -5.73 -10.05 8.22
CA TYR A 48 -4.28 -9.98 8.02
C TYR A 48 -3.67 -8.77 8.72
N VAL A 49 -4.40 -7.65 8.80
CA VAL A 49 -3.98 -6.50 9.62
C VAL A 49 -3.86 -6.91 11.09
N GLN A 50 -4.84 -7.64 11.62
CA GLN A 50 -4.83 -8.10 13.01
C GLN A 50 -3.73 -9.13 13.29
N LEU A 51 -3.50 -10.08 12.37
CA LEU A 51 -2.40 -11.03 12.46
C LEU A 51 -1.04 -10.32 12.40
N LEU A 52 -0.88 -9.34 11.51
CA LEU A 52 0.35 -8.57 11.37
C LEU A 52 0.61 -7.70 12.62
N TRP A 53 -0.43 -7.07 13.16
CA TRP A 53 -0.34 -6.34 14.44
C TRP A 53 0.07 -7.27 15.59
N THR A 54 -0.48 -8.47 15.65
CA THR A 54 -0.11 -9.47 16.67
C THR A 54 1.34 -9.91 16.51
N ALA A 55 1.78 -10.20 15.29
CA ALA A 55 3.16 -10.60 14.99
C ALA A 55 4.19 -9.49 15.31
N THR A 56 3.86 -8.24 14.99
CA THR A 56 4.71 -7.07 15.27
C THR A 56 4.73 -6.71 16.76
N SER A 57 3.58 -6.74 17.44
CA SER A 57 3.47 -6.49 18.89
C SER A 57 4.16 -7.56 19.73
N SER A 58 4.00 -8.83 19.37
CA SER A 58 4.69 -9.96 20.03
C SER A 58 6.15 -10.13 19.62
N ARG A 59 6.65 -9.29 18.68
CA ARG A 59 8.00 -9.36 18.10
C ARG A 59 8.37 -10.78 17.67
N ASN A 60 7.40 -11.50 17.09
CA ASN A 60 7.54 -12.91 16.76
C ASN A 60 7.87 -13.09 15.26
N PRO A 61 9.14 -13.34 14.89
CA PRO A 61 9.53 -13.47 13.49
C PRO A 61 8.89 -14.68 12.80
N SER A 62 8.59 -15.76 13.53
CA SER A 62 7.91 -16.93 12.94
C SER A 62 6.48 -16.62 12.53
N GLN A 63 5.77 -15.78 13.30
CA GLN A 63 4.44 -15.31 12.96
C GLN A 63 4.49 -14.30 11.82
N LEU A 64 5.48 -13.40 11.82
CA LEU A 64 5.69 -12.44 10.74
C LEU A 64 5.86 -13.15 9.40
N ASN A 65 6.71 -14.19 9.33
CA ASN A 65 6.93 -14.94 8.09
C ASN A 65 5.68 -15.68 7.61
N LYS A 66 4.88 -16.25 8.53
CA LYS A 66 3.60 -16.89 8.17
C LYS A 66 2.60 -15.90 7.60
N VAL A 67 2.57 -14.68 8.15
CA VAL A 67 1.69 -13.60 7.68
C VAL A 67 2.16 -13.10 6.32
N GLU A 68 3.48 -12.92 6.12
CA GLU A 68 4.06 -12.56 4.83
C GLU A 68 3.68 -13.57 3.74
N GLU A 69 3.86 -14.86 4.00
CA GLU A 69 3.56 -15.93 3.04
C GLU A 69 2.07 -15.92 2.67
N ALA A 70 1.18 -15.80 3.67
CA ALA A 70 -0.26 -15.79 3.43
C ALA A 70 -0.71 -14.54 2.65
N ILE A 71 -0.08 -13.39 2.89
CA ILE A 71 -0.33 -12.15 2.13
C ILE A 71 0.14 -12.30 0.68
N ARG A 72 1.34 -12.86 0.48
CA ARG A 72 1.93 -13.08 -0.84
C ARG A 72 1.11 -14.08 -1.67
N GLN A 73 0.65 -15.17 -1.04
CA GLN A 73 -0.23 -16.15 -1.67
C GLN A 73 -1.53 -15.48 -2.14
N ARG A 74 -2.13 -14.64 -1.30
CA ARG A 74 -3.39 -13.96 -1.61
C ARG A 74 -3.25 -12.91 -2.72
N ALA A 75 -2.13 -12.17 -2.72
CA ALA A 75 -1.79 -11.28 -3.82
C ALA A 75 -1.61 -12.03 -5.14
N THR A 76 -0.96 -13.20 -5.11
CA THR A 76 -0.79 -14.06 -6.29
C THR A 76 -2.13 -14.60 -6.81
N GLN A 77 -3.11 -14.79 -5.93
CA GLN A 77 -4.48 -15.18 -6.27
C GLN A 77 -5.35 -14.02 -6.77
N GLY A 78 -4.85 -12.79 -6.79
CA GLY A 78 -5.61 -11.61 -7.21
C GLY A 78 -6.65 -11.13 -6.19
N GLU A 79 -6.67 -11.70 -4.99
CA GLU A 79 -7.60 -11.34 -3.91
C GLU A 79 -7.11 -10.17 -3.04
N MET A 80 -6.02 -9.52 -3.45
CA MET A 80 -5.45 -8.38 -2.73
C MET A 80 -5.06 -7.27 -3.70
N SER A 81 -5.54 -6.06 -3.41
CA SER A 81 -5.13 -4.88 -4.16
C SER A 81 -3.61 -4.68 -4.06
N PRO A 82 -2.93 -4.31 -5.16
CA PRO A 82 -1.50 -3.98 -5.14
C PRO A 82 -1.14 -2.91 -4.12
N ALA A 83 -2.05 -1.96 -3.87
CA ALA A 83 -1.84 -0.90 -2.89
C ALA A 83 -1.89 -1.44 -1.45
N ALA A 84 -2.75 -2.43 -1.18
CA ALA A 84 -2.80 -3.09 0.12
C ALA A 84 -1.55 -3.94 0.36
N LEU A 85 -1.11 -4.69 -0.66
CA LEU A 85 0.12 -5.48 -0.62
C LEU A 85 1.34 -4.60 -0.29
N ALA A 86 1.47 -3.45 -0.96
CA ALA A 86 2.59 -2.54 -0.75
C ALA A 86 2.67 -2.02 0.69
N GLU A 87 1.53 -1.69 1.32
CA GLU A 87 1.51 -1.30 2.73
C GLU A 87 1.89 -2.45 3.67
N PHE A 88 1.38 -3.66 3.42
CA PHE A 88 1.78 -4.82 4.21
C PHE A 88 3.29 -5.10 4.09
N GLU A 89 3.85 -5.09 2.88
CA GLU A 89 5.28 -5.28 2.64
C GLU A 89 6.14 -4.18 3.28
N ARG A 90 5.65 -2.94 3.32
CA ARG A 90 6.34 -1.84 4.00
C ARG A 90 6.47 -2.12 5.49
N ILE A 91 5.37 -2.56 6.13
CA ILE A 91 5.35 -2.88 7.57
C ILE A 91 6.19 -4.12 7.86
N ILE A 92 6.11 -5.16 7.01
CA ILE A 92 6.90 -6.38 7.16
C ILE A 92 8.40 -6.07 7.08
N ARG A 93 8.83 -5.24 6.11
CA ARG A 93 10.24 -4.81 6.01
C ARG A 93 10.69 -4.02 7.23
N GLN A 94 9.85 -3.13 7.77
CA GLN A 94 10.16 -2.42 9.01
C GLN A 94 10.36 -3.40 10.18
N ALA A 95 9.48 -4.38 10.32
CA ALA A 95 9.60 -5.41 11.36
C ALA A 95 10.87 -6.27 11.17
N GLN A 96 11.16 -6.70 9.94
CA GLN A 96 12.38 -7.48 9.61
C GLN A 96 13.67 -6.70 9.85
N SER A 97 13.66 -5.38 9.67
CA SER A 97 14.80 -4.50 9.97
C SER A 97 15.07 -4.30 11.48
N GLY A 98 14.24 -4.91 12.35
CA GLY A 98 14.33 -4.76 13.80
C GLY A 98 13.57 -3.55 14.35
N ALA A 99 12.93 -2.75 13.49
CA ALA A 99 12.09 -1.61 13.86
C ALA A 99 10.67 -2.04 14.27
N TRP A 100 10.58 -2.96 15.23
CA TRP A 100 9.31 -3.58 15.67
C TRP A 100 8.29 -2.57 16.21
N GLU A 101 8.76 -1.57 16.96
CA GLU A 101 7.93 -0.52 17.54
C GLU A 101 7.21 0.32 16.46
N GLU A 102 7.98 0.73 15.45
CA GLU A 102 7.49 1.55 14.34
C GLU A 102 6.57 0.73 13.42
N ALA A 103 6.89 -0.55 13.21
CA ALA A 103 6.02 -1.47 12.48
C ALA A 103 4.66 -1.66 13.20
N SER A 104 4.66 -1.75 14.54
CA SER A 104 3.43 -1.89 15.32
C SER A 104 2.57 -0.63 15.26
N LYS A 105 3.17 0.57 15.34
CA LYS A 105 2.47 1.84 15.13
C LYS A 105 1.88 1.94 13.72
N ALA A 106 2.63 1.52 12.71
CA ALA A 106 2.16 1.51 11.33
C ALA A 106 0.96 0.56 11.14
N CYS A 107 0.97 -0.61 11.77
CA CYS A 107 -0.20 -1.50 11.84
C CYS A 107 -1.41 -0.83 12.50
N TYR A 108 -1.19 -0.13 13.62
CA TYR A 108 -2.25 0.58 14.33
C TYR A 108 -2.91 1.66 13.46
N HIS A 109 -2.12 2.51 12.80
CA HIS A 109 -2.65 3.52 11.89
C HIS A 109 -3.39 2.93 10.69
N LEU A 110 -2.90 1.80 10.18
CA LEU A 110 -3.57 1.09 9.09
C LEU A 110 -4.93 0.55 9.56
N ALA A 111 -5.01 -0.03 10.76
CA ALA A 111 -6.27 -0.50 11.35
C ALA A 111 -7.25 0.65 11.66
N GLU A 112 -6.77 1.75 12.23
CA GLU A 112 -7.57 2.95 12.53
C GLU A 112 -8.13 3.58 11.25
N GLY A 113 -7.31 3.70 10.21
CA GLY A 113 -7.71 4.20 8.90
C GLY A 113 -8.80 3.35 8.23
N GLN A 114 -8.79 2.02 8.47
CA GLN A 114 -9.89 1.15 8.05
C GLN A 114 -11.14 1.40 8.91
N GLN A 115 -11.03 1.36 10.24
CA GLN A 115 -12.18 1.49 11.14
C GLN A 115 -12.95 2.81 10.94
N ASN A 116 -12.24 3.91 10.70
CA ASN A 116 -12.87 5.20 10.44
C ASN A 116 -13.67 5.21 9.13
N ARG A 117 -13.16 4.56 8.07
CA ARG A 117 -13.88 4.44 6.80
C ARG A 117 -15.14 3.60 6.91
N TRP A 118 -15.12 2.50 7.67
CA TRP A 118 -16.29 1.67 7.92
C TRP A 118 -17.41 2.45 8.63
N ARG A 119 -17.06 3.25 9.64
CA ARG A 119 -18.04 4.09 10.36
C ARG A 119 -18.66 5.16 9.45
N SER A 120 -17.94 5.64 8.45
CA SER A 120 -18.46 6.58 7.44
C SER A 120 -19.26 5.91 6.32
N GLN A 121 -19.11 4.60 6.11
CA GLN A 121 -19.78 3.84 5.03
C GLN A 121 -21.03 3.10 5.47
N SER A 122 -21.32 2.99 6.77
CA SER A 122 -22.64 2.52 7.22
C SER A 122 -23.70 3.51 6.75
N PRO A 123 -24.60 3.13 5.82
CA PRO A 123 -25.79 3.90 5.57
C PRO A 123 -26.52 3.99 6.90
N ASP A 124 -26.96 5.18 7.24
CA ASP A 124 -27.75 5.45 8.41
C ASP A 124 -29.05 4.60 8.36
N HIS A 125 -29.02 3.41 8.95
CA HIS A 125 -30.19 2.55 9.13
C HIS A 125 -31.07 3.03 10.31
N SER A 126 -30.90 4.26 10.80
CA SER A 126 -31.71 4.80 11.90
C SER A 126 -33.09 5.35 11.48
N HIS A 127 -33.52 5.15 10.23
CA HIS A 127 -34.93 5.25 9.86
C HIS A 127 -35.65 3.90 9.97
N GLN A 128 -35.76 3.38 11.19
CA GLN A 128 -36.88 2.52 11.54
C GLN A 128 -38.03 3.45 11.94
N PRO A 129 -39.11 3.61 11.15
CA PRO A 129 -40.28 4.32 11.63
C PRO A 129 -40.81 3.50 12.80
N HIS A 130 -40.79 4.09 13.99
CA HIS A 130 -41.50 3.55 15.14
C HIS A 130 -42.99 3.52 14.76
N GLU A 131 -43.46 2.37 14.29
CA GLU A 131 -44.87 2.06 14.17
C GLU A 131 -45.42 1.97 15.59
N THR A 132 -45.88 3.10 16.11
CA THR A 132 -46.64 3.20 17.36
C THR A 132 -47.91 2.39 17.18
N ARG A 133 -47.85 1.13 17.61
CA ARG A 133 -49.00 0.24 17.75
C ARG A 133 -49.92 0.82 18.82
N HIS A 134 -50.84 1.69 18.40
CA HIS A 134 -51.99 2.08 19.20
C HIS A 134 -52.92 0.87 19.30
N ILE A 135 -52.82 0.18 20.43
CA ILE A 135 -53.81 -0.78 20.92
C ILE A 135 -54.99 0.04 21.46
N HIS A 136 -56.17 -0.24 20.93
CA HIS A 136 -57.46 0.37 21.30
C HIS A 136 -58.38 -0.72 21.86
#